data_AF-A0A2E7LU22-F1
#
_entry.id   AF-A0A2E7LU22-F1
#
_cell.length_a   1.000
_cell.length_b   1.000
_cell.length_c   1.000
_cell.angle_alpha   90.00
_cell.angle_beta   90.00
_cell.angle_gamma   90.00
#
_symmetry.space_group_name_H-M   'P 1'
#
loop_
_entity.id
_entity.type
_entity.pdbx_description
1 polymer ?
#
loop_
_entity_poly.entity_id
_entity_poly.type
_entity_poly.pdbx_seq_one_letter_code
_entity_poly.pdbx_strand_id
1 'polypeptide(L)'
;MAIIFSYPPLKSADVAASDKLIISKMNTDGNPTKTITISELSKAIGSGTATGGPFLPLTAGPTVPLTGDLYMAPNGAGPSVGSKNIVFRGIDDTGTELNAAQIHTVDSSINPSGQDLHFSNANDNGIMTTNLVVDAFGAVGIGTTSPSSTLDVNGNGNFATTLNVGGNVQFGGATDFRYFVGSNSIGLGTSSPNFKMDISGGDLRFENNDGIRFGGTGSNNTNWRIYTTGTNTGTLEIGNPVSSPRLTIYKSGLGTPSVEGKVQFNLYGSGNFTGTAAYDLSVDSSGNIIEKATRKIFTATSLDTTTNYNVSPAGTQTPIVWDSELIKDSIYTHDNAVNPEQVTVTEAGTYRIYSMLTATSTGQRVQILLRIAINGTARARFGAGMYIRSSSGQNKSSSIIEETIVLNANDIITITGERGSSTSTATYNISEASYFSIEKIA
;
A
#
# COMPACT_ATOMS: atom_id res chain seq x y z
N MET A 1 65.65 15.97 -73.55
CA MET A 1 66.70 14.97 -73.25
C MET A 1 68.03 15.57 -73.67
N ALA A 2 68.82 16.07 -72.71
CA ALA A 2 70.16 16.57 -73.01
C ALA A 2 71.12 15.37 -72.98
N ILE A 3 71.69 15.01 -74.13
CA ILE A 3 72.66 13.91 -74.23
C ILE A 3 74.04 14.54 -74.05
N ILE A 4 74.72 14.21 -72.95
CA ILE A 4 76.09 14.65 -72.70
C ILE A 4 77.03 13.62 -73.35
N PHE A 5 77.74 14.02 -74.40
CA PHE A 5 78.83 13.24 -74.97
C PHE A 5 80.15 13.70 -74.38
N SER A 6 80.97 12.75 -73.91
CA SER A 6 82.36 13.00 -73.55
C SER A 6 83.29 12.12 -74.40
N TYR A 7 84.39 12.69 -74.89
CA TYR A 7 85.47 11.93 -75.49
C TYR A 7 86.83 12.48 -75.01
N PRO A 8 87.70 11.64 -74.41
CA PRO A 8 87.49 10.22 -74.15
C PRO A 8 86.30 9.95 -73.19
N PRO A 9 85.71 8.74 -73.19
CA PRO A 9 84.58 8.42 -72.33
C PRO A 9 84.95 8.65 -70.85
N LEU A 10 84.21 9.53 -70.18
CA LEU A 10 84.37 9.75 -68.74
C LEU A 10 83.92 8.51 -67.97
N LYS A 11 84.77 8.00 -67.07
CA LYS A 11 84.41 6.99 -66.07
C LYS A 11 83.98 7.68 -64.78
N SER A 12 83.33 6.95 -63.87
CA SER A 12 82.88 7.50 -62.58
C SER A 12 84.02 8.05 -61.71
N ALA A 13 85.26 7.57 -61.89
CA ALA A 13 86.44 8.07 -61.18
C ALA A 13 86.99 9.39 -61.77
N ASP A 14 86.58 9.75 -62.98
CA ASP A 14 87.05 10.94 -63.71
C ASP A 14 86.19 12.16 -63.42
N VAL A 15 85.16 12.04 -62.57
CA VAL A 15 84.21 13.10 -62.22
C VAL A 15 84.25 13.39 -60.72
N ALA A 16 84.68 14.60 -60.35
CA ALA A 16 84.71 15.10 -58.98
C ALA A 16 83.53 16.04 -58.69
N ALA A 17 83.17 16.18 -57.41
CA ALA A 17 82.10 17.06 -56.96
C ALA A 17 82.31 18.55 -57.34
N SER A 18 83.57 18.96 -57.49
CA SER A 18 83.99 20.30 -57.93
C SER A 18 83.90 20.53 -59.43
N ASP A 19 83.73 19.46 -60.23
CA ASP A 19 83.68 19.59 -61.68
C ASP A 19 82.48 20.41 -62.10
N LYS A 20 82.60 21.14 -63.21
CA LYS A 20 81.58 22.08 -63.65
C LYS A 20 80.82 21.54 -64.83
N LEU A 21 79.50 21.43 -64.70
CA LEU A 21 78.60 21.28 -65.84
C LEU A 21 78.27 22.66 -66.41
N ILE A 22 78.46 22.83 -67.71
CA ILE A 22 78.08 24.05 -68.43
C ILE A 22 76.58 23.97 -68.72
N ILE A 23 75.82 24.97 -68.26
CA ILE A 23 74.35 25.03 -68.37
C ILE A 23 73.87 26.25 -69.15
N SER A 24 74.76 26.87 -69.93
CA SER A 24 74.50 28.12 -70.65
C SER A 24 74.96 28.07 -72.10
N LYS A 25 74.42 29.00 -72.91
CA LYS A 25 75.00 29.34 -74.21
C LYS A 25 76.41 29.90 -74.01
N MET A 26 77.33 29.52 -74.89
CA MET A 26 78.64 30.18 -74.97
C MET A 26 78.45 31.62 -75.45
N ASN A 27 79.26 32.54 -74.94
CA ASN A 27 79.31 33.90 -75.48
C ASN A 27 79.92 33.88 -76.90
N THR A 28 79.96 35.05 -77.54
CA THR A 28 80.53 35.23 -78.90
C THR A 28 81.99 34.81 -79.01
N ASP A 29 82.71 34.68 -77.90
CA ASP A 29 84.11 34.27 -77.82
C ASP A 29 84.26 32.77 -77.47
N GLY A 30 83.17 32.00 -77.46
CA GLY A 30 83.20 30.57 -77.15
C GLY A 30 83.36 30.24 -75.66
N ASN A 31 83.17 31.20 -74.77
CA ASN A 31 83.27 30.99 -73.32
C ASN A 31 81.89 30.73 -72.70
N PRO A 32 81.71 29.71 -71.85
CA PRO A 32 80.45 29.45 -71.16
C PRO A 32 80.11 30.59 -70.17
N THR A 33 78.85 31.03 -70.17
CA THR A 33 78.41 32.19 -69.37
C THR A 33 77.82 31.83 -68.00
N LYS A 34 77.43 30.57 -67.80
CA LYS A 34 77.05 29.95 -66.53
C LYS A 34 77.48 28.49 -66.50
N THR A 35 78.08 28.14 -65.37
CA THR A 35 78.44 26.78 -64.99
C THR A 35 77.88 26.49 -63.61
N ILE A 36 77.50 25.25 -63.34
CA ILE A 36 77.14 24.75 -62.02
C ILE A 36 78.10 23.61 -61.68
N THR A 37 78.54 23.50 -60.43
CA THR A 37 79.34 22.33 -60.04
C THR A 37 78.49 21.07 -60.03
N ILE A 38 79.07 19.88 -60.19
CA ILE A 38 78.36 18.60 -60.08
C ILE A 38 77.73 18.45 -58.69
N SER A 39 78.35 19.00 -57.64
CA SER A 39 77.78 19.08 -56.28
C SER A 39 76.55 19.97 -56.19
N GLU A 40 76.56 21.14 -56.82
CA GLU A 40 75.40 22.03 -56.84
C GLU A 40 74.29 21.48 -57.74
N LEU A 41 74.65 20.82 -58.84
CA LEU A 41 73.71 20.12 -59.68
C LEU A 41 73.06 18.97 -58.91
N SER A 42 73.83 18.12 -58.21
CA SER A 42 73.26 17.03 -57.42
C SER A 42 72.31 17.51 -56.33
N LYS A 43 72.55 18.69 -55.74
CA LYS A 43 71.55 19.37 -54.89
C LYS A 43 70.31 19.76 -55.69
N ALA A 44 70.47 20.43 -56.83
CA ALA A 44 69.35 20.93 -57.63
C ALA A 44 68.44 19.82 -58.24
N ILE A 45 69.01 18.69 -58.67
CA ILE A 45 68.26 17.57 -59.28
C ILE A 45 68.05 16.37 -58.35
N GLY A 46 68.76 16.29 -57.22
CA GLY A 46 68.77 15.13 -56.32
C GLY A 46 68.46 15.42 -54.85
N SER A 47 68.29 16.68 -54.42
CA SER A 47 67.72 16.99 -53.10
C SER A 47 66.30 17.50 -53.23
N GLY A 48 65.38 16.59 -53.56
CA GLY A 48 63.99 16.68 -53.13
C GLY A 48 63.87 16.52 -51.60
N THR A 49 64.69 17.23 -50.83
CA THR A 49 64.30 17.62 -49.47
C THR A 49 63.52 18.90 -49.64
N ALA A 50 62.25 18.75 -50.01
CA ALA A 50 61.28 19.82 -49.81
C ALA A 50 61.45 20.33 -48.38
N THR A 51 61.56 21.65 -48.23
CA THR A 51 61.41 22.35 -46.96
C THR A 51 59.95 22.18 -46.52
N GLY A 52 59.62 20.98 -46.06
CA GLY A 52 58.30 20.60 -45.57
C GLY A 52 58.40 20.30 -44.08
N GLY A 53 57.55 20.96 -43.30
CA GLY A 53 57.20 20.49 -41.96
C GLY A 53 56.70 19.04 -41.97
N PRO A 54 56.42 18.45 -40.80
CA PRO A 54 56.46 17.00 -40.57
C PRO A 54 55.21 16.31 -41.14
N PHE A 55 55.17 16.11 -42.46
CA PHE A 55 54.26 15.14 -43.07
C PHE A 55 54.91 13.75 -43.00
N LEU A 56 54.12 12.72 -42.70
CA LEU A 56 54.55 11.32 -42.83
C LEU A 56 55.13 11.13 -44.25
N PRO A 57 56.41 10.75 -44.43
CA PRO A 57 56.97 10.55 -45.75
C PRO A 57 56.44 9.25 -46.33
N LEU A 58 55.27 9.29 -46.93
CA LEU A 58 54.75 8.20 -47.73
C LEU A 58 54.94 8.58 -49.20
N THR A 59 55.89 7.93 -49.88
CA THR A 59 56.10 8.11 -51.33
C THR A 59 55.47 6.94 -52.07
N ALA A 60 54.42 7.19 -52.85
CA ALA A 60 53.88 6.23 -53.81
C ALA A 60 54.73 6.25 -55.10
N GLY A 61 55.06 5.08 -55.63
CA GLY A 61 55.75 4.96 -56.93
C GLY A 61 54.78 5.20 -58.11
N PRO A 62 55.30 5.47 -59.33
CA PRO A 62 54.48 5.83 -60.49
C PRO A 62 53.53 4.73 -61.00
N THR A 63 53.61 3.51 -60.46
CA THR A 63 52.73 2.38 -60.81
C THR A 63 52.05 1.72 -59.61
N VAL A 64 52.28 2.22 -58.38
CA VAL A 64 51.65 1.68 -57.17
C VAL A 64 51.26 2.85 -56.25
N PRO A 65 49.97 3.24 -56.18
CA PRO A 65 49.53 4.20 -55.16
C PRO A 65 49.84 3.64 -53.76
N LEU A 66 49.97 4.51 -52.76
CA LEU A 66 50.03 4.07 -51.36
C LEU A 66 48.70 3.40 -50.99
N THR A 67 48.64 2.09 -51.19
CA THR A 67 47.54 1.24 -50.79
C THR A 67 48.12 0.27 -49.76
N GLY A 68 48.14 0.67 -48.49
CA GLY A 68 48.67 -0.15 -47.39
C GLY A 68 48.48 0.51 -46.03
N ASP A 69 48.44 -0.33 -44.99
CA ASP A 69 48.27 0.05 -43.58
C ASP A 69 49.44 0.91 -43.08
N LEU A 70 49.19 1.81 -42.12
CA LEU A 70 50.23 2.51 -41.38
C LEU A 70 50.89 1.54 -40.38
N TYR A 71 52.04 0.97 -40.76
CA TYR A 71 52.79 0.06 -39.88
C TYR A 71 53.65 0.86 -38.89
N MET A 72 53.30 0.77 -37.60
CA MET A 72 54.08 1.35 -36.51
C MET A 72 54.92 0.25 -35.87
N ALA A 73 56.22 0.22 -36.18
CA ALA A 73 57.12 -0.81 -35.64
C ALA A 73 57.19 -0.76 -34.10
N PRO A 74 57.40 -1.89 -33.40
CA PRO A 74 57.60 -1.89 -31.95
C PRO A 74 58.84 -1.11 -31.51
N ASN A 75 58.86 -0.59 -30.28
CA ASN A 75 60.06 0.07 -29.73
C ASN A 75 61.06 -0.93 -29.14
N GLY A 76 61.77 -1.69 -30.00
CA GLY A 76 62.85 -2.58 -29.58
C GLY A 76 62.69 -4.03 -30.05
N ALA A 77 63.65 -4.89 -29.68
CA ALA A 77 63.62 -6.32 -29.97
C ALA A 77 63.40 -7.11 -28.66
N GLY A 78 62.15 -7.50 -28.38
CA GLY A 78 61.80 -8.33 -27.22
C GLY A 78 60.29 -8.60 -27.14
N PRO A 79 59.86 -9.67 -26.45
CA PRO A 79 58.44 -10.08 -26.40
C PRO A 79 57.50 -9.12 -25.66
N SER A 80 58.04 -8.10 -24.97
CA SER A 80 57.26 -7.17 -24.12
C SER A 80 57.60 -5.69 -24.33
N VAL A 81 58.08 -5.29 -25.51
CA VAL A 81 58.29 -3.86 -25.80
C VAL A 81 57.02 -3.26 -26.41
N GLY A 82 56.46 -2.23 -25.74
CA GLY A 82 55.26 -1.54 -26.21
C GLY A 82 55.39 -1.00 -27.63
N SER A 83 54.28 -0.97 -28.36
CA SER A 83 54.25 -0.45 -29.73
C SER A 83 54.48 1.05 -29.73
N LYS A 84 55.00 1.58 -30.85
CA LYS A 84 55.02 3.03 -31.06
C LYS A 84 53.60 3.56 -31.01
N ASN A 85 53.45 4.75 -30.47
CA ASN A 85 52.17 5.42 -30.27
C ASN A 85 51.85 6.36 -31.43
N ILE A 86 50.56 6.44 -31.80
CA ILE A 86 50.06 7.57 -32.55
C ILE A 86 49.91 8.71 -31.55
N VAL A 87 50.70 9.77 -31.73
CA VAL A 87 50.69 10.94 -30.86
C VAL A 87 49.99 12.09 -31.57
N PHE A 88 48.95 12.60 -30.94
CA PHE A 88 48.29 13.83 -31.35
C PHE A 88 48.92 14.97 -30.56
N ARG A 89 49.78 15.75 -31.23
CA ARG A 89 50.35 16.96 -30.64
C ARG A 89 49.31 18.06 -30.59
N GLY A 90 49.29 18.79 -29.48
CA GLY A 90 48.42 19.94 -29.28
C GLY A 90 49.23 21.10 -28.70
N ILE A 91 48.60 22.27 -28.66
CA ILE A 91 49.13 23.45 -28.01
C ILE A 91 48.23 23.71 -26.80
N ASP A 92 48.84 23.82 -25.62
CA ASP A 92 48.16 24.16 -24.37
C ASP A 92 47.56 25.57 -24.42
N ASP A 93 46.67 25.92 -23.48
CA ASP A 93 46.10 27.26 -23.35
C ASP A 93 47.18 28.35 -23.09
N THR A 94 48.36 27.93 -22.62
CA THR A 94 49.57 28.74 -22.46
C THR A 94 50.42 28.90 -23.73
N GLY A 95 50.08 28.23 -24.83
CA GLY A 95 50.86 28.24 -26.06
C GLY A 95 51.99 27.19 -26.13
N THR A 96 52.11 26.32 -25.12
CA THR A 96 53.14 25.28 -25.05
C THR A 96 52.75 24.06 -25.88
N GLU A 97 53.64 23.53 -26.73
CA GLU A 97 53.39 22.27 -27.45
C GLU A 97 53.47 21.08 -26.48
N LEU A 98 52.47 20.21 -26.50
CA LEU A 98 52.43 18.98 -25.71
C LEU A 98 51.88 17.80 -26.52
N ASN A 99 52.06 16.60 -25.99
CA ASN A 99 51.37 15.41 -26.48
C ASN A 99 49.95 15.39 -25.89
N ALA A 100 48.97 15.95 -26.60
CA ALA A 100 47.62 16.13 -26.10
C ALA A 100 46.83 14.82 -26.00
N ALA A 101 47.07 13.87 -26.89
CA ALA A 101 46.49 12.54 -26.81
C ALA A 101 47.40 11.48 -27.44
N GLN A 102 47.18 10.23 -27.07
CA GLN A 102 47.83 9.11 -27.73
C GLN A 102 46.92 7.88 -27.85
N ILE A 103 47.17 7.12 -28.91
CA ILE A 103 46.64 5.77 -29.11
C ILE A 103 47.84 4.84 -29.23
N HIS A 104 47.91 3.82 -28.39
CA HIS A 104 49.04 2.90 -28.36
C HIS A 104 48.63 1.54 -27.81
N THR A 105 49.43 0.53 -28.08
CA THR A 105 49.28 -0.77 -27.43
C THR A 105 50.35 -0.97 -26.38
N VAL A 106 49.99 -1.67 -25.31
CA VAL A 106 50.91 -2.13 -24.26
C VAL A 106 50.82 -3.65 -24.14
N ASP A 107 51.88 -4.27 -23.65
CA ASP A 107 51.84 -5.70 -23.31
C ASP A 107 50.83 -5.94 -22.20
N SER A 108 49.97 -6.94 -22.38
CA SER A 108 48.88 -7.18 -21.43
C SER A 108 49.39 -7.90 -20.19
N SER A 109 49.15 -7.31 -19.02
CA SER A 109 49.55 -7.91 -17.73
C SER A 109 48.83 -9.24 -17.42
N ILE A 110 47.68 -9.47 -18.05
CA ILE A 110 46.83 -10.65 -17.86
C ILE A 110 46.91 -11.66 -19.02
N ASN A 111 47.46 -11.24 -20.16
CA ASN A 111 47.73 -12.10 -21.31
C ASN A 111 49.09 -11.74 -21.93
N PRO A 112 50.20 -12.35 -21.45
CA PRO A 112 51.56 -12.03 -21.92
C PRO A 112 51.84 -12.35 -23.41
N SER A 113 50.85 -12.87 -24.15
CA SER A 113 50.92 -13.10 -25.59
C SER A 113 49.99 -12.18 -26.39
N GLY A 114 49.26 -11.29 -25.71
CA GLY A 114 48.35 -10.31 -26.28
C GLY A 114 48.72 -8.89 -25.87
N GLN A 115 48.09 -7.91 -26.50
CA GLN A 115 48.34 -6.50 -26.21
C GLN A 115 47.03 -5.79 -25.90
N ASP A 116 47.06 -4.89 -24.92
CA ASP A 116 45.95 -4.00 -24.62
C ASP A 116 46.04 -2.75 -25.50
N LEU A 117 44.92 -2.25 -26.02
CA LEU A 117 44.83 -1.00 -26.77
C LEU A 117 44.36 0.13 -25.84
N HIS A 118 45.17 1.18 -25.73
CA HIS A 118 44.94 2.30 -24.83
C HIS A 118 44.63 3.59 -25.59
N PHE A 119 43.60 4.29 -25.12
CA PHE A 119 43.26 5.66 -25.52
C PHE A 119 43.49 6.59 -24.32
N SER A 120 44.42 7.53 -24.50
CA SER A 120 44.84 8.43 -23.43
C SER A 120 44.80 9.89 -23.86
N ASN A 121 44.48 10.79 -22.95
CA ASN A 121 44.61 12.23 -23.13
C ASN A 121 45.49 12.84 -22.03
N ALA A 122 46.14 13.95 -22.34
CA ALA A 122 46.86 14.73 -21.35
C ALA A 122 45.93 15.75 -20.68
N ASN A 123 46.18 16.04 -19.41
CA ASN A 123 45.68 17.27 -18.78
C ASN A 123 46.51 18.49 -19.21
N ASP A 124 46.15 19.68 -18.73
CA ASP A 124 46.81 20.95 -19.05
C ASP A 124 48.31 20.95 -18.67
N ASN A 125 48.73 20.11 -17.72
CA ASN A 125 50.13 19.94 -17.35
C ASN A 125 50.88 18.91 -18.23
N GLY A 126 50.27 18.38 -19.28
CA GLY A 126 50.86 17.36 -20.15
C GLY A 126 50.88 15.94 -19.56
N ILE A 127 50.21 15.71 -18.41
CA ILE A 127 50.17 14.40 -17.77
C ILE A 127 49.12 13.53 -18.45
N MET A 128 49.57 12.41 -19.03
CA MET A 128 48.75 11.49 -19.79
C MET A 128 47.95 10.54 -18.88
N THR A 129 46.64 10.47 -19.07
CA THR A 129 45.71 9.57 -18.38
C THR A 129 45.05 8.63 -19.37
N THR A 130 45.04 7.32 -19.08
CA THR A 130 44.30 6.33 -19.88
C THR A 130 42.83 6.32 -19.47
N ASN A 131 41.95 6.62 -20.42
CA ASN A 131 40.51 6.72 -20.15
C ASN A 131 39.72 5.53 -20.67
N LEU A 132 40.16 4.95 -21.78
CA LEU A 132 39.56 3.76 -22.38
C LEU A 132 40.64 2.73 -22.71
N VAL A 133 40.37 1.48 -22.35
CA VAL A 133 41.19 0.32 -22.66
C VAL A 133 40.34 -0.71 -23.37
N VAL A 134 40.88 -1.34 -24.40
CA VAL A 134 40.41 -2.65 -24.87
C VAL A 134 41.50 -3.64 -24.51
N ASP A 135 41.22 -4.57 -23.59
CA ASP A 135 42.22 -5.52 -23.14
C ASP A 135 42.49 -6.60 -24.20
N ALA A 136 43.52 -7.41 -23.98
CA ALA A 136 43.90 -8.50 -24.85
C ALA A 136 42.84 -9.62 -25.00
N PHE A 137 41.76 -9.61 -24.20
CA PHE A 137 40.60 -10.51 -24.32
C PHE A 137 39.38 -9.84 -24.98
N GLY A 138 39.48 -8.55 -25.30
CA GLY A 138 38.42 -7.75 -25.94
C GLY A 138 37.46 -7.08 -24.96
N ALA A 139 37.72 -7.10 -23.66
CA ALA A 139 36.93 -6.36 -22.68
C ALA A 139 37.26 -4.86 -22.73
N VAL A 140 36.23 -4.03 -22.64
CA VAL A 140 36.35 -2.57 -22.69
C VAL A 140 36.31 -2.01 -21.28
N GLY A 141 37.40 -1.38 -20.84
CA GLY A 141 37.47 -0.62 -19.60
C GLY A 141 37.30 0.88 -19.85
N ILE A 142 36.42 1.55 -19.09
CA ILE A 142 36.30 3.01 -19.06
C ILE A 142 36.62 3.47 -17.63
N GLY A 143 37.66 4.30 -17.46
CA GLY A 143 38.16 4.70 -16.13
C GLY A 143 38.85 3.58 -15.34
N THR A 144 39.06 2.42 -15.96
CA THR A 144 39.83 1.28 -15.42
C THR A 144 40.70 0.69 -16.53
N THR A 145 41.90 0.23 -16.15
CA THR A 145 42.83 -0.48 -17.04
C THR A 145 42.76 -2.00 -16.86
N SER A 146 41.90 -2.49 -15.97
CA SER A 146 41.75 -3.91 -15.67
C SER A 146 40.26 -4.25 -15.57
N PRO A 147 39.54 -4.24 -16.71
CA PRO A 147 38.11 -4.54 -16.73
C PRO A 147 37.85 -5.96 -16.22
N SER A 148 36.87 -6.10 -15.33
CA SER A 148 36.43 -7.39 -14.77
C SER A 148 35.22 -7.99 -15.50
N SER A 149 34.66 -7.25 -16.46
CA SER A 149 33.49 -7.58 -17.27
C SER A 149 33.72 -7.10 -18.70
N THR A 150 32.95 -7.63 -19.68
CA THR A 150 33.09 -7.26 -21.10
C THR A 150 33.01 -5.75 -21.35
N LEU A 151 32.20 -5.04 -20.58
CA LEU A 151 32.27 -3.59 -20.44
C LEU A 151 32.32 -3.27 -18.96
N ASP A 152 33.41 -2.67 -18.50
CA ASP A 152 33.60 -2.27 -17.10
C ASP A 152 33.81 -0.76 -17.05
N VAL A 153 32.92 -0.06 -16.35
CA VAL A 153 32.98 1.39 -16.17
C VAL A 153 33.25 1.67 -14.70
N ASN A 154 34.48 2.06 -14.39
CA ASN A 154 34.84 2.53 -13.05
C ASN A 154 34.41 4.00 -12.90
N GLY A 155 33.11 4.19 -12.70
CA GLY A 155 32.45 5.49 -12.66
C GLY A 155 30.96 5.38 -12.98
N ASN A 156 30.33 6.51 -13.30
CA ASN A 156 28.90 6.55 -13.62
C ASN A 156 28.67 6.36 -15.13
N GLY A 157 27.78 5.43 -15.51
CA GLY A 157 27.24 5.34 -16.86
C GLY A 157 26.06 6.29 -17.06
N ASN A 158 26.13 7.20 -18.03
CA ASN A 158 25.01 8.06 -18.41
C ASN A 158 24.44 7.64 -19.77
N PHE A 159 23.23 7.08 -19.77
CA PHE A 159 22.50 6.70 -20.98
C PHE A 159 21.38 7.71 -21.22
N ALA A 160 21.56 8.61 -22.20
CA ALA A 160 20.63 9.74 -22.44
C ALA A 160 19.23 9.31 -22.91
N THR A 161 19.05 8.05 -23.32
CA THR A 161 17.78 7.50 -23.79
C THR A 161 17.52 6.13 -23.13
N THR A 162 17.28 5.09 -23.91
CA THR A 162 16.97 3.75 -23.41
C THR A 162 18.22 2.89 -23.33
N LEU A 163 18.46 2.27 -22.18
CA LEU A 163 19.35 1.11 -22.05
C LEU A 163 18.53 -0.17 -22.23
N ASN A 164 18.73 -0.88 -23.34
CA ASN A 164 18.13 -2.19 -23.56
C ASN A 164 19.06 -3.28 -23.00
N VAL A 165 18.56 -4.07 -22.04
CA VAL A 165 19.30 -5.19 -21.44
C VAL A 165 18.56 -6.47 -21.76
N GLY A 166 19.16 -7.33 -22.59
CA GLY A 166 18.57 -8.62 -22.99
C GLY A 166 18.60 -9.70 -21.90
N GLY A 167 19.28 -9.44 -20.78
CA GLY A 167 19.38 -10.32 -19.61
C GLY A 167 18.97 -9.61 -18.32
N ASN A 168 19.52 -10.05 -17.19
CA ASN A 168 19.23 -9.44 -15.89
C ASN A 168 20.05 -8.17 -15.65
N VAL A 169 19.44 -7.17 -14.98
CA VAL A 169 20.17 -6.02 -14.43
C VAL A 169 20.54 -6.33 -12.98
N GLN A 170 21.84 -6.44 -12.68
CA GLN A 170 22.35 -6.65 -11.33
C GLN A 170 22.90 -5.34 -10.76
N PHE A 171 22.39 -4.92 -9.60
CA PHE A 171 22.90 -3.74 -8.88
C PHE A 171 23.85 -4.20 -7.77
N GLY A 172 25.14 -3.89 -7.88
CA GLY A 172 26.16 -4.23 -6.87
C GLY A 172 26.37 -3.11 -5.85
N GLY A 173 26.49 -3.43 -4.55
CA GLY A 173 27.18 -2.58 -3.58
C GLY A 173 26.38 -1.50 -2.81
N ALA A 174 25.05 -1.39 -2.92
CA ALA A 174 24.27 -0.44 -2.13
C ALA A 174 23.10 -1.10 -1.39
N THR A 175 22.93 -0.73 -0.11
CA THR A 175 21.84 -1.13 0.79
C THR A 175 20.47 -0.56 0.43
N ASP A 176 20.38 0.23 -0.64
CA ASP A 176 19.14 0.85 -1.12
C ASP A 176 18.90 0.49 -2.58
N PHE A 177 17.89 -0.36 -2.81
CA PHE A 177 17.30 -0.56 -4.12
C PHE A 177 16.56 0.73 -4.53
N ARG A 178 17.26 1.67 -5.17
CA ARG A 178 16.68 2.91 -5.67
C ARG A 178 16.40 2.81 -7.18
N TYR A 179 15.51 1.89 -7.57
CA TYR A 179 14.97 1.88 -8.93
C TYR A 179 13.96 3.03 -9.08
N PHE A 180 14.41 4.16 -9.63
CA PHE A 180 13.55 5.18 -10.20
C PHE A 180 13.90 5.30 -11.68
N VAL A 181 13.01 4.86 -12.56
CA VAL A 181 12.94 5.39 -13.91
C VAL A 181 11.86 6.45 -13.97
N GLY A 182 12.18 7.56 -14.63
CA GLY A 182 11.41 8.79 -14.63
C GLY A 182 10.01 8.63 -15.19
N SER A 183 9.05 8.40 -14.31
CA SER A 183 7.69 8.97 -14.29
C SER A 183 6.87 8.25 -13.21
N ASN A 184 7.20 8.49 -11.94
CA ASN A 184 6.39 8.16 -10.75
C ASN A 184 5.89 6.71 -10.54
N SER A 185 6.23 5.71 -11.37
CA SER A 185 5.62 4.38 -11.34
C SER A 185 6.58 3.19 -11.45
N ILE A 186 6.27 2.09 -10.76
CA ILE A 186 6.93 0.78 -10.81
C ILE A 186 5.97 -0.24 -11.43
N GLY A 187 6.29 -0.80 -12.60
CA GLY A 187 5.50 -1.88 -13.22
C GLY A 187 6.20 -3.23 -13.07
N LEU A 188 5.63 -4.17 -12.31
CA LEU A 188 6.04 -5.57 -12.27
C LEU A 188 5.14 -6.38 -13.22
N GLY A 189 5.70 -6.96 -14.28
CA GLY A 189 4.91 -7.73 -15.26
C GLY A 189 4.06 -6.90 -16.23
N THR A 190 4.19 -5.57 -16.24
CA THR A 190 3.55 -4.67 -17.22
C THR A 190 4.49 -3.55 -17.65
N SER A 191 4.44 -3.18 -18.93
CA SER A 191 5.12 -2.01 -19.50
C SER A 191 4.26 -0.74 -19.47
N SER A 192 3.02 -0.82 -18.97
CA SER A 192 2.08 0.31 -18.87
C SER A 192 1.38 0.29 -17.51
N PRO A 193 2.10 0.61 -16.42
CA PRO A 193 1.49 0.72 -15.09
C PRO A 193 0.50 1.90 -15.04
N ASN A 194 -0.72 1.65 -14.57
CA ASN A 194 -1.77 2.64 -14.36
C ASN A 194 -1.61 3.40 -13.03
N PHE A 195 -0.88 2.84 -12.06
CA PHE A 195 -0.57 3.47 -10.77
C PHE A 195 0.94 3.57 -10.53
N LYS A 196 1.31 4.17 -9.38
CA LYS A 196 2.72 4.30 -8.95
C LYS A 196 3.40 2.95 -8.67
N MET A 197 2.63 1.90 -8.46
CA MET A 197 3.13 0.53 -8.39
C MET A 197 2.03 -0.41 -8.91
N ASP A 198 2.26 -1.05 -10.05
CA ASP A 198 1.36 -2.04 -10.64
C ASP A 198 2.06 -3.40 -10.70
N ILE A 199 1.30 -4.46 -10.45
CA ILE A 199 1.72 -5.85 -10.67
C ILE A 199 0.70 -6.47 -11.59
N SER A 200 1.07 -6.70 -12.85
CA SER A 200 0.20 -7.31 -13.84
C SER A 200 0.41 -8.82 -13.83
N GLY A 201 -0.27 -9.50 -12.91
CA GLY A 201 -0.21 -10.95 -12.71
C GLY A 201 0.84 -11.39 -11.68
N GLY A 202 0.54 -12.47 -10.95
CA GLY A 202 1.34 -12.93 -9.82
C GLY A 202 1.06 -12.18 -8.52
N ASP A 203 1.85 -12.47 -7.48
CA ASP A 203 1.63 -11.96 -6.12
C ASP A 203 2.76 -11.04 -5.67
N LEU A 204 2.43 -10.03 -4.85
CA LEU A 204 3.41 -9.31 -4.05
C LEU A 204 3.67 -10.06 -2.75
N ARG A 205 4.83 -10.69 -2.63
CA ARG A 205 5.22 -11.43 -1.42
C ARG A 205 6.13 -10.58 -0.52
N PHE A 206 5.75 -10.46 0.76
CA PHE A 206 6.59 -9.96 1.83
C PHE A 206 6.91 -11.13 2.78
N GLU A 207 8.17 -11.33 3.14
CA GLU A 207 8.59 -12.39 4.06
C GLU A 207 9.00 -11.81 5.42
N ASN A 208 9.09 -12.65 6.46
CA ASN A 208 9.46 -12.25 7.82
C ASN A 208 8.52 -11.19 8.45
N ASN A 209 9.09 -10.20 9.15
CA ASN A 209 8.35 -9.13 9.84
C ASN A 209 8.14 -7.88 8.95
N ASP A 210 8.25 -8.03 7.62
CA ASP A 210 8.05 -6.94 6.68
C ASP A 210 6.57 -6.75 6.34
N GLY A 211 6.17 -5.53 5.98
CA GLY A 211 4.79 -5.21 5.66
C GLY A 211 4.63 -3.95 4.82
N ILE A 212 3.46 -3.79 4.21
CA ILE A 212 3.12 -2.60 3.43
C ILE A 212 2.74 -1.47 4.39
N ARG A 213 3.51 -0.37 4.38
CA ARG A 213 3.17 0.85 5.13
C ARG A 213 2.51 1.85 4.19
N PHE A 214 1.31 2.30 4.56
CA PHE A 214 0.60 3.38 3.87
C PHE A 214 0.67 4.66 4.71
N GLY A 215 1.50 5.62 4.30
CA GLY A 215 1.67 6.92 4.96
C GLY A 215 2.59 6.94 6.21
N GLY A 216 2.81 8.15 6.74
CA GLY A 216 3.63 8.45 7.93
C GLY A 216 5.12 8.75 7.64
N THR A 217 5.77 9.51 8.54
CA THR A 217 7.24 9.63 8.63
C THR A 217 7.68 9.20 10.04
N GLY A 218 8.43 8.11 10.18
CA GLY A 218 8.89 7.58 11.48
C GLY A 218 7.96 6.55 12.14
N SER A 219 8.13 6.33 13.45
CA SER A 219 7.45 5.27 14.25
C SER A 219 5.96 5.53 14.57
N ASN A 220 5.35 6.57 14.00
CA ASN A 220 4.00 7.01 14.35
C ASN A 220 3.03 6.95 13.15
N ASN A 221 1.95 6.18 13.34
CA ASN A 221 0.73 6.07 12.53
C ASN A 221 0.86 5.54 11.10
N THR A 222 0.98 4.22 10.95
CA THR A 222 0.57 3.49 9.74
C THR A 222 -0.94 3.25 9.77
N ASN A 223 -1.74 4.26 9.40
CA ASN A 223 -3.15 4.01 9.16
C ASN A 223 -3.27 3.32 7.80
N TRP A 224 -3.81 2.11 7.77
CA TRP A 224 -4.27 1.52 6.50
C TRP A 224 -5.41 2.41 5.97
N ARG A 225 -5.07 3.38 5.12
CA ARG A 225 -6.00 4.36 4.54
C ARG A 225 -6.20 4.02 3.07
N ILE A 226 -7.28 3.30 2.78
CA ILE A 226 -7.81 3.18 1.41
C ILE A 226 -8.68 4.42 1.18
N TYR A 227 -8.23 5.35 0.35
CA TYR A 227 -8.96 6.58 0.01
C TYR A 227 -8.99 6.73 -1.51
N THR A 228 -10.19 6.87 -2.07
CA THR A 228 -10.37 7.36 -3.44
C THR A 228 -10.45 8.89 -3.39
N THR A 229 -9.80 9.56 -4.33
CA THR A 229 -10.09 10.98 -4.62
C THR A 229 -11.10 11.02 -5.77
N GLY A 230 -12.20 11.78 -5.63
CA GLY A 230 -13.24 11.91 -6.67
C GLY A 230 -14.59 11.26 -6.31
N THR A 231 -15.48 11.12 -7.29
CA THR A 231 -16.86 10.58 -7.15
C THR A 231 -16.95 9.06 -7.00
N ASN A 232 -15.82 8.35 -6.92
CA ASN A 232 -15.79 6.89 -6.86
C ASN A 232 -15.76 6.43 -5.40
N THR A 233 -16.62 5.49 -5.03
CA THR A 233 -16.65 4.86 -3.71
C THR A 233 -15.41 3.99 -3.52
N GLY A 234 -14.56 4.31 -2.55
CA GLY A 234 -13.46 3.42 -2.15
C GLY A 234 -14.00 2.26 -1.30
N THR A 235 -13.91 1.05 -1.82
CA THR A 235 -14.28 -0.19 -1.10
C THR A 235 -13.02 -0.90 -0.61
N LEU A 236 -13.05 -1.40 0.63
CA LEU A 236 -12.10 -2.42 1.09
C LEU A 236 -12.68 -3.79 0.70
N GLU A 237 -12.13 -4.40 -0.33
CA GLU A 237 -12.50 -5.76 -0.74
C GLU A 237 -11.48 -6.77 -0.21
N ILE A 238 -11.93 -7.65 0.70
CA ILE A 238 -11.19 -8.85 1.13
C ILE A 238 -12.03 -10.03 0.64
N GLY A 239 -11.79 -10.48 -0.59
CA GLY A 239 -12.62 -11.50 -1.23
C GLY A 239 -12.03 -11.98 -2.56
N ASN A 240 -12.43 -13.20 -2.94
CA ASN A 240 -12.16 -13.79 -4.24
C ASN A 240 -13.29 -13.38 -5.21
N PRO A 241 -13.01 -12.94 -6.45
CA PRO A 241 -14.02 -12.45 -7.41
C PRO A 241 -15.15 -13.43 -7.77
N VAL A 242 -15.13 -14.69 -7.30
CA VAL A 242 -16.15 -15.71 -7.64
C VAL A 242 -17.13 -16.15 -6.55
N SER A 243 -17.11 -15.62 -5.32
CA SER A 243 -18.26 -15.76 -4.40
C SER A 243 -18.09 -14.96 -3.10
N SER A 244 -19.00 -14.01 -2.89
CA SER A 244 -19.34 -13.25 -1.67
C SER A 244 -18.17 -12.70 -0.82
N PRO A 245 -18.01 -11.37 -0.68
CA PRO A 245 -16.97 -10.79 0.17
C PRO A 245 -17.20 -11.23 1.63
N ARG A 246 -16.24 -11.98 2.19
CA ARG A 246 -16.24 -12.34 3.62
C ARG A 246 -15.27 -11.41 4.33
N LEU A 247 -15.79 -10.33 4.95
CA LEU A 247 -15.05 -9.70 6.04
C LEU A 247 -14.85 -10.79 7.11
N THR A 248 -13.63 -11.31 7.18
CA THR A 248 -13.29 -12.40 8.08
C THR A 248 -12.44 -11.84 9.21
N ILE A 249 -13.04 -11.60 10.38
CA ILE A 249 -12.33 -11.14 11.58
C ILE A 249 -11.78 -12.38 12.30
N TYR A 250 -10.54 -12.76 12.00
CA TYR A 250 -9.77 -13.72 12.82
C TYR A 250 -8.73 -12.98 13.65
N LYS A 251 -8.53 -13.38 14.91
CA LYS A 251 -7.32 -13.05 15.66
C LYS A 251 -6.19 -13.97 15.22
N SER A 252 -5.09 -13.42 14.72
CA SER A 252 -3.81 -14.13 14.69
C SER A 252 -3.25 -14.19 16.11
N GLY A 253 -3.11 -15.39 16.68
CA GLY A 253 -2.42 -15.62 17.94
C GLY A 253 -2.70 -17.01 18.50
N LEU A 254 -1.62 -17.74 18.80
CA LEU A 254 -1.65 -19.04 19.50
C LEU A 254 -2.16 -18.83 20.93
N GLY A 255 -3.46 -19.06 21.17
CA GLY A 255 -4.08 -18.95 22.49
C GLY A 255 -5.46 -19.61 22.51
N THR A 256 -5.78 -20.29 23.61
CA THR A 256 -6.87 -21.27 23.81
C THR A 256 -8.26 -20.88 23.23
N PRO A 257 -8.94 -21.81 22.53
CA PRO A 257 -10.15 -21.56 21.74
C PRO A 257 -11.44 -21.70 22.58
N SER A 258 -11.75 -20.72 23.41
CA SER A 258 -13.11 -20.64 23.98
C SER A 258 -13.56 -19.18 24.15
N VAL A 259 -14.48 -18.76 23.27
CA VAL A 259 -15.38 -17.58 23.34
C VAL A 259 -14.66 -16.24 23.04
N GLU A 260 -14.89 -15.43 21.99
CA GLU A 260 -15.92 -15.26 20.94
C GLU A 260 -15.31 -14.33 19.84
N GLY A 261 -15.61 -14.57 18.57
CA GLY A 261 -15.29 -13.65 17.46
C GLY A 261 -16.22 -12.43 17.45
N LYS A 262 -15.96 -11.44 18.30
CA LYS A 262 -16.81 -10.25 18.43
C LYS A 262 -16.46 -9.19 17.39
N VAL A 263 -17.48 -8.72 16.66
CA VAL A 263 -17.48 -7.40 16.05
C VAL A 263 -17.79 -6.41 17.18
N GLN A 264 -16.80 -5.63 17.62
CA GLN A 264 -17.01 -4.60 18.64
C GLN A 264 -17.30 -3.27 17.95
N PHE A 265 -18.52 -2.77 18.10
CA PHE A 265 -18.83 -1.39 17.74
C PHE A 265 -18.32 -0.43 18.83
N ASN A 266 -18.04 0.83 18.46
CA ASN A 266 -17.71 1.87 19.42
C ASN A 266 -18.84 2.00 20.45
N LEU A 267 -18.46 2.36 21.68
CA LEU A 267 -19.32 2.43 22.87
C LEU A 267 -20.72 3.04 22.58
N TYR A 268 -21.69 2.18 22.29
CA TYR A 268 -23.11 2.50 22.42
C TYR A 268 -23.49 2.17 23.87
N GLY A 269 -23.95 3.17 24.63
CA GLY A 269 -24.31 3.00 26.04
C GLY A 269 -23.20 3.22 27.06
N SER A 270 -22.04 3.81 26.71
CA SER A 270 -21.14 4.39 27.73
C SER A 270 -21.33 5.92 27.81
N GLY A 271 -21.63 6.43 28.99
CA GLY A 271 -21.90 7.86 29.23
C GLY A 271 -23.37 8.27 29.01
N ASN A 272 -23.63 9.57 28.83
CA ASN A 272 -24.97 10.18 28.71
C ASN A 272 -25.70 9.94 27.37
N PHE A 273 -25.24 9.00 26.55
CA PHE A 273 -25.94 8.61 25.31
C PHE A 273 -26.92 7.49 25.59
N THR A 274 -27.97 7.79 26.36
CA THR A 274 -29.06 6.85 26.65
C THR A 274 -30.11 6.93 25.54
N GLY A 275 -29.82 6.30 24.39
CA GLY A 275 -30.87 5.99 23.43
C GLY A 275 -31.70 4.82 23.96
N THR A 276 -33.02 4.97 24.04
CA THR A 276 -33.93 3.85 24.29
C THR A 276 -33.66 2.75 23.26
N ALA A 277 -33.44 1.52 23.70
CA ALA A 277 -33.19 0.39 22.80
C ALA A 277 -34.39 0.18 21.86
N ALA A 278 -34.20 0.48 20.57
CA ALA A 278 -35.25 0.35 19.56
C ALA A 278 -35.34 -1.10 19.02
N TYR A 279 -34.19 -1.75 18.78
CA TYR A 279 -34.10 -3.08 18.21
C TYR A 279 -33.00 -3.92 18.87
N ASP A 280 -33.21 -5.23 18.95
CA ASP A 280 -32.18 -6.22 19.23
C ASP A 280 -31.49 -6.61 17.92
N LEU A 281 -30.15 -6.59 17.88
CA LEU A 281 -29.41 -7.17 16.76
C LEU A 281 -29.40 -8.69 16.92
N SER A 282 -29.96 -9.39 15.93
CA SER A 282 -30.05 -10.85 15.87
C SER A 282 -29.33 -11.38 14.63
N VAL A 283 -29.09 -12.69 14.60
CA VAL A 283 -28.59 -13.37 13.40
C VAL A 283 -29.70 -14.28 12.87
N ASP A 284 -30.06 -14.15 11.59
CA ASP A 284 -31.04 -15.02 10.95
C ASP A 284 -30.47 -16.41 10.63
N SER A 285 -31.33 -17.33 10.17
CA SER A 285 -30.90 -18.69 9.81
C SER A 285 -29.95 -18.77 8.61
N SER A 286 -29.80 -17.67 7.86
CA SER A 286 -28.86 -17.53 6.75
C SER A 286 -27.54 -16.89 7.18
N GLY A 287 -27.40 -16.52 8.46
CA GLY A 287 -26.20 -15.87 9.00
C GLY A 287 -26.16 -14.35 8.81
N ASN A 288 -27.26 -13.73 8.35
CA ASN A 288 -27.33 -12.27 8.21
C ASN A 288 -27.60 -11.63 9.57
N ILE A 289 -26.96 -10.48 9.83
CA ILE A 289 -27.32 -9.63 10.97
C ILE A 289 -28.60 -8.87 10.62
N ILE A 290 -29.62 -9.00 11.46
CA ILE A 290 -30.94 -8.39 11.29
C ILE A 290 -31.35 -7.62 12.55
N GLU A 291 -32.25 -6.66 12.38
CA GLU A 291 -32.91 -5.97 13.49
C GLU A 291 -34.21 -6.70 13.88
N LYS A 292 -34.42 -6.89 15.18
CA LYS A 292 -35.67 -7.44 15.73
C LYS A 292 -36.27 -6.47 16.74
N ALA A 293 -37.60 -6.29 16.69
CA ALA A 293 -38.29 -5.44 17.66
C ALA A 293 -38.09 -5.94 19.09
N THR A 294 -37.82 -5.03 20.03
CA THR A 294 -37.72 -5.34 21.46
C THR A 294 -39.10 -5.64 22.04
N ARG A 295 -39.21 -6.65 22.93
CA ARG A 295 -40.47 -6.96 23.64
C ARG A 295 -40.90 -5.76 24.49
N LYS A 296 -42.21 -5.48 24.54
CA LYS A 296 -42.76 -4.33 25.28
C LYS A 296 -43.60 -4.78 26.47
N ILE A 297 -43.11 -4.53 27.68
CA ILE A 297 -43.65 -5.03 28.95
C ILE A 297 -43.92 -3.87 29.94
N PHE A 298 -45.00 -4.00 30.67
CA PHE A 298 -45.25 -3.29 31.93
C PHE A 298 -45.31 -4.30 33.06
N THR A 299 -44.75 -3.98 34.23
CA THR A 299 -44.94 -4.76 35.45
C THR A 299 -44.92 -3.84 36.66
N ALA A 300 -45.90 -4.01 37.55
CA ALA A 300 -45.98 -3.33 38.83
C ALA A 300 -46.33 -4.31 39.95
N THR A 301 -46.07 -3.88 41.19
CA THR A 301 -46.40 -4.63 42.41
C THR A 301 -47.29 -3.79 43.33
N SER A 302 -48.05 -4.47 44.18
CA SER A 302 -48.86 -3.86 45.24
C SER A 302 -48.51 -4.43 46.60
N LEU A 303 -48.46 -3.57 47.61
CA LEU A 303 -48.46 -3.92 49.04
C LEU A 303 -49.59 -3.20 49.80
N ASP A 304 -50.66 -2.83 49.09
CA ASP A 304 -51.76 -2.08 49.69
C ASP A 304 -52.55 -2.92 50.70
N THR A 305 -52.31 -2.61 51.98
CA THR A 305 -53.01 -3.20 53.13
C THR A 305 -54.17 -2.35 53.64
N THR A 306 -54.43 -1.20 53.00
CA THR A 306 -55.39 -0.20 53.46
C THR A 306 -56.75 -0.31 52.77
N THR A 307 -56.78 -0.78 51.52
CA THR A 307 -58.03 -0.97 50.77
C THR A 307 -58.69 -2.30 51.13
N ASN A 308 -59.98 -2.24 51.45
CA ASN A 308 -60.79 -3.44 51.64
C ASN A 308 -61.44 -3.85 50.32
N TYR A 309 -61.08 -5.02 49.79
CA TYR A 309 -61.66 -5.54 48.54
C TYR A 309 -62.95 -6.35 48.75
N ASN A 310 -63.36 -6.59 50.01
CA ASN A 310 -64.56 -7.36 50.38
C ASN A 310 -65.77 -6.43 50.65
N VAL A 311 -66.09 -5.58 49.68
CA VAL A 311 -67.12 -4.52 49.80
C VAL A 311 -68.54 -5.05 49.54
N SER A 312 -69.55 -4.49 50.23
CA SER A 312 -70.97 -4.81 50.06
C SER A 312 -71.67 -3.74 49.19
N PRO A 313 -72.62 -4.10 48.30
CA PRO A 313 -73.10 -5.45 47.99
C PRO A 313 -72.09 -6.29 47.20
N ALA A 314 -72.27 -7.62 47.20
CA ALA A 314 -71.49 -8.52 46.34
C ALA A 314 -71.61 -8.08 44.87
N GLY A 315 -70.50 -8.16 44.13
CA GLY A 315 -70.38 -7.61 42.78
C GLY A 315 -69.92 -6.14 42.70
N THR A 316 -69.69 -5.46 43.83
CA THR A 316 -69.02 -4.16 43.84
C THR A 316 -67.54 -4.34 43.51
N GLN A 317 -67.09 -3.74 42.40
CA GLN A 317 -65.70 -3.81 41.94
C GLN A 317 -64.86 -2.72 42.58
N THR A 318 -63.78 -3.12 43.22
CA THR A 318 -62.81 -2.24 43.86
C THR A 318 -61.47 -2.37 43.13
N PRO A 319 -60.98 -1.32 42.46
CA PRO A 319 -59.69 -1.35 41.78
C PRO A 319 -58.53 -1.59 42.74
N ILE A 320 -57.56 -2.38 42.30
CA ILE A 320 -56.34 -2.67 43.07
C ILE A 320 -55.29 -1.63 42.74
N VAL A 321 -54.69 -1.07 43.78
CA VAL A 321 -53.61 -0.09 43.69
C VAL A 321 -52.29 -0.79 43.37
N TRP A 322 -51.56 -0.29 42.37
CA TRP A 322 -50.21 -0.71 42.00
C TRP A 322 -49.24 0.45 42.26
N ASP A 323 -48.69 0.52 43.46
CA ASP A 323 -47.94 1.68 43.96
C ASP A 323 -46.43 1.64 43.62
N SER A 324 -45.97 0.58 42.94
CA SER A 324 -44.55 0.39 42.61
C SER A 324 -44.35 -0.25 41.24
N GLU A 325 -43.75 0.51 40.30
CA GLU A 325 -43.34 0.06 38.97
C GLU A 325 -42.03 -0.74 39.05
N LEU A 326 -42.02 -1.92 38.42
CA LEU A 326 -40.82 -2.74 38.24
C LEU A 326 -40.26 -2.61 36.82
N ILE A 327 -41.14 -2.53 35.82
CA ILE A 327 -40.80 -2.35 34.39
C ILE A 327 -41.88 -1.48 33.75
N LYS A 328 -41.48 -0.46 32.99
CA LYS A 328 -42.39 0.35 32.16
C LYS A 328 -41.75 0.71 30.83
N ASP A 329 -42.08 -0.05 29.78
CA ASP A 329 -41.73 0.34 28.42
C ASP A 329 -42.57 1.52 27.92
N SER A 330 -42.06 2.23 26.91
CA SER A 330 -42.61 3.49 26.39
C SER A 330 -44.05 3.44 25.90
N ILE A 331 -44.61 2.24 25.70
CA ILE A 331 -45.99 2.06 25.22
C ILE A 331 -47.02 2.03 26.37
N TYR A 332 -46.57 2.17 27.62
CA TYR A 332 -47.43 2.14 28.80
C TYR A 332 -47.31 3.45 29.57
N THR A 333 -48.45 4.00 29.99
CA THR A 333 -48.55 5.13 30.89
C THR A 333 -49.12 4.66 32.22
N HIS A 334 -48.42 4.94 33.30
CA HIS A 334 -48.80 4.65 34.68
C HIS A 334 -48.15 5.69 35.60
N ASP A 335 -48.84 5.99 36.70
CA ASP A 335 -48.41 6.94 37.71
C ASP A 335 -48.75 6.38 39.10
N ASN A 336 -47.72 6.19 39.93
CA ASN A 336 -47.88 5.58 41.25
C ASN A 336 -48.63 6.47 42.25
N ALA A 337 -48.82 7.76 41.95
CA ALA A 337 -49.49 8.72 42.81
C ALA A 337 -50.87 9.13 42.27
N VAL A 338 -51.04 9.18 40.95
CA VAL A 338 -52.27 9.61 40.28
C VAL A 338 -52.94 8.44 39.57
N ASN A 339 -54.04 7.95 40.13
CA ASN A 339 -54.75 6.74 39.67
C ASN A 339 -53.83 5.50 39.60
N PRO A 340 -53.17 5.11 40.70
CA PRO A 340 -52.24 3.99 40.73
C PRO A 340 -52.90 2.63 40.46
N GLU A 341 -54.21 2.56 40.31
CA GLU A 341 -54.92 1.38 39.86
C GLU A 341 -54.91 1.19 38.32
N GLN A 342 -54.53 2.23 37.56
CA GLN A 342 -54.72 2.32 36.11
C GLN A 342 -53.41 2.18 35.33
N VAL A 343 -53.43 1.40 34.25
CA VAL A 343 -52.36 1.39 33.25
C VAL A 343 -52.96 1.65 31.88
N THR A 344 -52.48 2.68 31.20
CA THR A 344 -52.94 3.05 29.85
C THR A 344 -51.96 2.53 28.80
N VAL A 345 -52.46 1.89 27.75
CA VAL A 345 -51.64 1.53 26.58
C VAL A 345 -51.65 2.67 25.56
N THR A 346 -50.51 3.02 24.96
CA THR A 346 -50.44 4.11 23.96
C THR A 346 -50.58 3.62 22.52
N GLU A 347 -50.52 2.31 22.29
CA GLU A 347 -50.61 1.69 20.99
C GLU A 347 -51.75 0.68 20.95
N ALA A 348 -52.37 0.50 19.78
CA ALA A 348 -53.26 -0.63 19.56
C ALA A 348 -52.45 -1.93 19.38
N GLY A 349 -53.03 -3.06 19.74
CA GLY A 349 -52.40 -4.37 19.56
C GLY A 349 -53.05 -5.48 20.38
N THR A 350 -52.44 -6.65 20.33
CA THR A 350 -52.81 -7.78 21.19
C THR A 350 -51.90 -7.80 22.41
N TYR A 351 -52.52 -7.83 23.58
CA TYR A 351 -51.84 -7.80 24.87
C TYR A 351 -52.15 -9.04 25.68
N ARG A 352 -51.14 -9.57 26.35
CA ARG A 352 -51.29 -10.57 27.41
C ARG A 352 -51.26 -9.84 28.75
N ILE A 353 -52.35 -9.95 29.49
CA ILE A 353 -52.51 -9.35 30.81
C ILE A 353 -52.48 -10.48 31.85
N TYR A 354 -51.63 -10.33 32.85
CA TYR A 354 -51.49 -11.26 33.97
C TYR A 354 -51.54 -10.49 35.28
N SER A 355 -52.30 -11.01 36.25
CA SER A 355 -52.21 -10.53 37.62
C SER A 355 -52.32 -11.67 38.62
N MET A 356 -51.53 -11.57 39.69
CA MET A 356 -51.59 -12.45 40.84
C MET A 356 -51.72 -11.62 42.10
N LEU A 357 -52.74 -11.91 42.90
CA LEU A 357 -52.85 -11.36 44.24
C LEU A 357 -52.65 -12.43 45.31
N THR A 358 -52.01 -12.03 46.39
CA THR A 358 -51.89 -12.80 47.62
C THR A 358 -52.40 -11.98 48.79
N ALA A 359 -53.33 -12.52 49.55
CA ALA A 359 -54.04 -11.76 50.56
C ALA A 359 -54.38 -12.57 51.82
N THR A 360 -54.63 -11.84 52.89
CA THR A 360 -55.11 -12.37 54.18
C THR A 360 -56.44 -11.78 54.58
N SER A 361 -57.20 -12.53 55.36
CA SER A 361 -58.42 -12.04 56.01
C SER A 361 -58.69 -12.79 57.30
N THR A 362 -59.30 -12.10 58.27
CA THR A 362 -59.82 -12.70 59.50
C THR A 362 -61.27 -13.19 59.34
N GLY A 363 -61.95 -12.83 58.24
CA GLY A 363 -63.34 -13.22 57.99
C GLY A 363 -63.51 -14.70 57.69
N GLN A 364 -64.59 -15.30 58.21
CA GLN A 364 -64.92 -16.68 57.93
C GLN A 364 -65.55 -16.84 56.54
N ARG A 365 -65.00 -17.75 55.73
CA ARG A 365 -65.47 -18.09 54.38
C ARG A 365 -65.55 -16.87 53.45
N VAL A 366 -64.54 -16.00 53.45
CA VAL A 366 -64.45 -14.84 52.55
C VAL A 366 -63.89 -15.29 51.20
N GLN A 367 -64.41 -14.72 50.11
CA GLN A 367 -63.88 -14.91 48.77
C GLN A 367 -63.81 -13.58 48.03
N ILE A 368 -62.69 -13.33 47.37
CA ILE A 368 -62.54 -12.26 46.38
C ILE A 368 -62.38 -12.89 45.00
N LEU A 369 -63.11 -12.34 44.04
CA LEU A 369 -62.96 -12.64 42.63
C LEU A 369 -62.12 -11.53 42.00
N LEU A 370 -61.08 -11.91 41.26
CA LEU A 370 -60.31 -10.98 40.45
C LEU A 370 -60.96 -10.80 39.09
N ARG A 371 -60.98 -9.57 38.59
CA ARG A 371 -61.36 -9.26 37.22
C ARG A 371 -60.37 -8.32 36.57
N ILE A 372 -60.27 -8.43 35.25
CA ILE A 372 -59.67 -7.43 34.40
C ILE A 372 -60.80 -6.51 33.92
N ALA A 373 -60.62 -5.21 34.06
CA ALA A 373 -61.53 -4.20 33.54
C ALA A 373 -60.80 -3.32 32.53
N ILE A 374 -61.46 -3.09 31.39
CA ILE A 374 -60.97 -2.22 30.32
C ILE A 374 -61.89 -1.00 30.28
N ASN A 375 -61.33 0.20 30.40
CA ASN A 375 -62.06 1.46 30.45
C ASN A 375 -63.19 1.45 31.49
N GLY A 376 -62.89 0.92 32.68
CA GLY A 376 -63.85 0.78 33.79
C GLY A 376 -64.90 -0.33 33.61
N THR A 377 -64.91 -1.04 32.48
CA THR A 377 -65.84 -2.15 32.23
C THR A 377 -65.17 -3.49 32.47
N ALA A 378 -65.59 -4.20 33.51
CA ALA A 378 -65.07 -5.52 33.81
C ALA A 378 -65.44 -6.58 32.78
N ARG A 379 -64.48 -7.46 32.51
CA ARG A 379 -64.62 -8.60 31.62
C ARG A 379 -65.31 -9.77 32.33
N ALA A 380 -65.75 -10.74 31.54
CA ALA A 380 -66.54 -11.87 32.00
C ALA A 380 -65.72 -12.97 32.70
N ARG A 381 -64.39 -12.96 32.56
CA ARG A 381 -63.50 -13.94 33.21
C ARG A 381 -63.15 -13.52 34.62
N PHE A 382 -63.03 -14.52 35.50
CA PHE A 382 -62.77 -14.34 36.91
C PHE A 382 -61.56 -15.16 37.36
N GLY A 383 -60.71 -14.57 38.18
CA GLY A 383 -59.80 -15.31 39.05
C GLY A 383 -60.52 -15.65 40.35
N ALA A 384 -61.00 -16.88 40.50
CA ALA A 384 -61.85 -17.29 41.63
C ALA A 384 -61.12 -18.09 42.74
N GLY A 385 -59.79 -18.20 42.66
CA GLY A 385 -58.97 -19.03 43.57
C GLY A 385 -58.86 -18.50 44.99
N MET A 386 -59.18 -17.21 45.23
CA MET A 386 -58.96 -16.52 46.49
C MET A 386 -60.08 -16.75 47.51
N TYR A 387 -60.21 -17.99 47.99
CA TYR A 387 -61.09 -18.34 49.10
C TYR A 387 -60.30 -18.50 50.41
N ILE A 388 -60.77 -17.87 51.49
CA ILE A 388 -60.18 -17.96 52.84
C ILE A 388 -61.25 -18.45 53.82
N ARG A 389 -61.00 -19.59 54.45
CA ARG A 389 -61.91 -20.12 55.48
C ARG A 389 -61.77 -19.39 56.82
N SER A 390 -60.58 -18.90 57.15
CA SER A 390 -60.21 -18.32 58.46
C SER A 390 -60.50 -19.28 59.63
N SER A 391 -59.98 -20.51 59.49
CA SER A 391 -60.07 -21.57 60.51
C SER A 391 -58.73 -22.28 60.62
N SER A 392 -58.33 -22.66 61.84
CA SER A 392 -57.10 -23.42 62.09
C SER A 392 -55.84 -22.79 61.47
N GLY A 393 -55.75 -21.45 61.49
CA GLY A 393 -54.63 -20.69 60.91
C GLY A 393 -54.68 -20.50 59.39
N GLN A 394 -55.70 -21.01 58.69
CA GLN A 394 -55.88 -20.82 57.24
C GLN A 394 -56.49 -19.44 56.94
N ASN A 395 -55.68 -18.39 57.05
CA ASN A 395 -56.08 -17.00 56.89
C ASN A 395 -55.44 -16.32 55.67
N LYS A 396 -54.81 -17.08 54.76
CA LYS A 396 -54.11 -16.58 53.57
C LYS A 396 -54.50 -17.39 52.34
N SER A 397 -54.65 -16.72 51.20
CA SER A 397 -54.91 -17.35 49.90
C SER A 397 -54.40 -16.47 48.76
N SER A 398 -54.32 -17.03 47.55
CA SER A 398 -53.92 -16.31 46.35
C SER A 398 -54.81 -16.66 45.17
N SER A 399 -54.88 -15.75 44.20
CA SER A 399 -55.58 -16.00 42.94
C SER A 399 -54.84 -15.33 41.81
N ILE A 400 -54.96 -15.95 40.64
CA ILE A 400 -54.40 -15.47 39.39
C ILE A 400 -55.55 -15.16 38.45
N ILE A 401 -55.36 -14.16 37.60
CA ILE A 401 -56.16 -13.92 36.41
C ILE A 401 -55.22 -13.65 35.24
N GLU A 402 -55.52 -14.27 34.10
CA GLU A 402 -54.76 -14.07 32.88
C GLU A 402 -55.72 -14.00 31.69
N GLU A 403 -55.52 -13.02 30.81
CA GLU A 403 -56.28 -12.89 29.58
C GLU A 403 -55.43 -12.34 28.45
N THR A 404 -55.66 -12.82 27.22
CA THR A 404 -55.14 -12.20 26.00
C THR A 404 -56.25 -11.38 25.36
N ILE A 405 -56.02 -10.08 25.21
CA ILE A 405 -57.04 -9.11 24.80
C ILE A 405 -56.49 -8.19 23.71
N VAL A 406 -57.33 -7.85 22.73
CA VAL A 406 -57.04 -6.77 21.78
C VAL A 406 -57.45 -5.44 22.41
N LEU A 407 -56.52 -4.50 22.45
CA LEU A 407 -56.73 -3.15 23.00
C LEU A 407 -56.49 -2.11 21.92
N ASN A 408 -57.19 -0.98 22.04
CA ASN A 408 -56.95 0.22 21.27
C ASN A 408 -55.97 1.13 22.01
N ALA A 409 -55.32 2.03 21.27
CA ALA A 409 -54.55 3.10 21.88
C ALA A 409 -55.44 3.92 22.83
N ASN A 410 -54.89 4.22 24.01
CA ASN A 410 -55.53 4.88 25.15
C ASN A 410 -56.54 4.03 25.94
N ASP A 411 -56.66 2.73 25.68
CA ASP A 411 -57.41 1.85 26.58
C ASP A 411 -56.73 1.78 27.94
N ILE A 412 -57.54 1.87 29.00
CA ILE A 412 -57.13 1.82 30.40
C ILE A 412 -57.42 0.44 30.95
N ILE A 413 -56.38 -0.23 31.45
CA ILE A 413 -56.46 -1.53 32.09
C ILE A 413 -56.43 -1.33 33.61
N THR A 414 -57.37 -1.98 34.29
CA THR A 414 -57.44 -2.05 35.76
C THR A 414 -57.65 -3.50 36.17
N ILE A 415 -57.02 -3.92 37.28
CA ILE A 415 -57.38 -5.16 37.96
C ILE A 415 -58.29 -4.77 39.11
N THR A 416 -59.42 -5.44 39.25
CA THR A 416 -60.39 -5.18 40.31
C THR A 416 -60.61 -6.42 41.16
N GLY A 417 -60.72 -6.24 42.47
CA GLY A 417 -61.28 -7.24 43.37
C GLY A 417 -62.78 -7.00 43.55
N GLU A 418 -63.58 -8.07 43.53
CA GLU A 418 -64.98 -8.00 43.94
C GLU A 418 -65.32 -9.13 44.92
N ARG A 419 -66.21 -8.82 45.85
CA ARG A 419 -66.72 -9.77 46.82
C ARG A 419 -67.51 -10.89 46.14
N GLY A 420 -67.13 -12.14 46.43
CA GLY A 420 -67.88 -13.33 46.06
C GLY A 420 -69.17 -13.50 46.88
N SER A 421 -69.80 -14.68 46.87
CA SER A 421 -71.09 -14.91 47.55
C SER A 421 -71.03 -14.97 49.10
N SER A 422 -69.98 -14.44 49.73
CA SER A 422 -69.77 -14.45 51.18
C SER A 422 -70.55 -13.33 51.87
N THR A 423 -71.08 -13.61 53.06
CA THR A 423 -71.79 -12.63 53.90
C THR A 423 -70.90 -11.92 54.93
N SER A 424 -69.65 -12.37 55.13
CA SER A 424 -68.71 -11.75 56.07
C SER A 424 -68.13 -10.44 55.53
N THR A 425 -68.21 -9.34 56.29
CA THR A 425 -67.70 -8.00 55.92
C THR A 425 -66.28 -7.73 56.43
N ALA A 426 -65.57 -8.75 56.91
CA ALA A 426 -64.21 -8.59 57.42
C ALA A 426 -63.26 -8.12 56.30
N THR A 427 -62.27 -7.32 56.67
CA THR A 427 -61.30 -6.74 55.75
C THR A 427 -60.50 -7.83 55.02
N TYR A 428 -60.24 -7.59 53.74
CA TYR A 428 -59.42 -8.43 52.89
C TYR A 428 -58.22 -7.61 52.40
N ASN A 429 -57.03 -7.90 52.91
CA ASN A 429 -55.84 -7.09 52.68
C ASN A 429 -54.83 -7.84 51.83
N ILE A 430 -54.16 -7.13 50.91
CA ILE A 430 -53.02 -7.68 50.17
C ILE A 430 -51.88 -7.87 51.17
N SER A 431 -51.51 -9.12 51.42
CA SER A 431 -50.64 -9.48 52.53
C SER A 431 -49.16 -9.59 52.14
N GLU A 432 -48.90 -9.71 50.84
CA GLU A 432 -47.57 -9.92 50.25
C GLU A 432 -47.52 -9.34 48.84
N ALA A 433 -46.31 -9.25 48.28
CA ALA A 433 -46.07 -8.76 46.93
C ALA A 433 -46.99 -9.47 45.93
N SER A 434 -47.89 -8.67 45.37
CA SER A 434 -48.82 -9.06 44.33
C SER A 434 -48.40 -8.39 43.04
N TYR A 435 -48.61 -9.03 41.90
CA TYR A 435 -48.04 -8.58 40.62
C TYR A 435 -49.12 -8.30 39.57
N PHE A 436 -48.84 -7.30 38.74
CA PHE A 436 -49.61 -6.99 37.54
C PHE A 436 -48.65 -6.76 36.39
N SER A 437 -48.77 -7.59 35.36
CA SER A 437 -47.92 -7.53 34.17
C SER A 437 -48.76 -7.46 32.90
N ILE A 438 -48.30 -6.65 31.95
CA ILE A 438 -48.89 -6.51 30.62
C ILE A 438 -47.76 -6.66 29.59
N GLU A 439 -47.94 -7.54 28.61
CA GLU A 439 -47.01 -7.71 27.50
C GLU A 439 -47.74 -7.48 26.18
N LYS A 440 -47.19 -6.64 25.29
CA LYS A 440 -47.66 -6.53 23.91
C LYS A 440 -47.07 -7.69 23.10
N ILE A 441 -47.92 -8.54 22.55
CA ILE A 441 -47.50 -9.79 21.89
C ILE A 441 -47.71 -9.78 20.37
N ALA A 442 -48.56 -8.89 19.83
CA ALA A 442 -48.76 -8.70 18.39
C ALA A 442 -49.25 -7.29 18.06
#